data_AF-A0A3S2BBE3-F1
#
_entry.id   AF-A0A3S2BBE3-F1
#
_cell.length_a   1.000
_cell.length_b   1.000
_cell.length_c   1.000
_cell.angle_alpha   90.00
_cell.angle_beta   90.00
_cell.angle_gamma   90.00
#
_symmetry.space_group_name_H-M   'P 1'
#
loop_
_entity.id
_entity.type
_entity.pdbx_description
1 polymer ?
#
loop_
_entity_poly.entity_id
_entity_poly.type
_entity_poly.pdbx_seq_one_letter_code
_entity_poly.pdbx_strand_id
1 'polypeptide(L)'
;MISKSLSGPAAIAELPRDRMIAEFSLWSANLANFENDLKRIEPYVDLHHIDVADGHFAPSFLFFPDLVARIAGLTAKPIHVHLMVDEAIVEAQTRQFIEAGADMISVHAENGEAGLRAVRLAR
;
A
#
# COMPACT_ATOMS: atom_id res chain seq x y z
N MET A 1 -11.65 11.55 -10.66
CA MET A 1 -11.14 10.86 -9.45
C MET A 1 -12.16 9.83 -9.07
N ILE A 2 -11.73 8.57 -8.95
CA ILE A 2 -12.54 7.51 -8.35
C ILE A 2 -12.44 7.71 -6.84
N SER A 3 -13.57 7.87 -6.16
CA SER A 3 -13.60 7.94 -4.69
C SER A 3 -13.86 6.56 -4.14
N LYS A 4 -13.01 6.10 -3.21
CA LYS A 4 -13.30 4.91 -2.41
C LYS A 4 -14.52 5.20 -1.52
N SER A 5 -15.42 4.22 -1.36
CA SER A 5 -16.56 4.33 -0.43
C SER A 5 -16.16 4.07 1.02
N LEU A 6 -15.05 3.35 1.22
CA LEU A 6 -14.47 3.00 2.51
C LEU A 6 -12.95 3.16 2.44
N SER A 7 -12.32 3.40 3.58
CA SER A 7 -10.85 3.44 3.69
C SER A 7 -10.36 2.80 4.98
N GLY A 8 -9.06 2.52 5.04
CA GLY A 8 -8.40 2.01 6.25
C GLY A 8 -8.99 0.67 6.72
N PRO A 9 -9.11 0.46 8.04
CA PRO A 9 -9.64 -0.78 8.61
C PRO A 9 -11.03 -1.18 8.10
N ALA A 10 -11.89 -0.21 7.77
CA ALA A 10 -13.22 -0.48 7.24
C ALA A 10 -13.16 -1.09 5.83
N ALA A 11 -12.28 -0.59 4.97
CA ALA A 11 -12.09 -1.14 3.63
C ALA A 11 -11.56 -2.58 3.67
N ILE A 12 -10.66 -2.88 4.61
CA ILE A 12 -10.11 -4.22 4.82
C ILE A 12 -11.15 -5.17 5.43
N ALA A 13 -12.03 -4.67 6.30
CA ALA A 13 -13.08 -5.48 6.92
C ALA A 13 -14.08 -6.03 5.90
N GLU A 14 -14.38 -5.27 4.85
CA GLU A 14 -15.32 -5.64 3.78
C GLU A 14 -14.75 -6.63 2.74
N LEU A 15 -13.47 -7.01 2.85
CA LEU A 15 -12.90 -8.01 1.95
C LEU A 15 -13.60 -9.37 2.12
N PRO A 16 -13.77 -10.15 1.03
CA PRO A 16 -14.39 -11.48 1.07
C PRO A 16 -13.74 -12.41 2.11
N ARG A 17 -14.58 -13.17 2.82
CA ARG A 17 -14.15 -14.14 3.85
C ARG A 17 -14.43 -15.59 3.47
N ASP A 18 -15.18 -15.80 2.39
CA ASP A 18 -15.69 -17.07 1.90
C ASP A 18 -14.90 -17.62 0.70
N ARG A 19 -13.96 -16.83 0.17
CA ARG A 19 -13.05 -17.23 -0.91
C ARG A 19 -11.64 -16.67 -0.70
N MET A 20 -10.71 -17.19 -1.49
CA MET A 20 -9.36 -16.63 -1.59
C MET A 20 -9.42 -15.19 -2.14
N ILE A 21 -8.63 -14.30 -1.53
CA ILE A 21 -8.45 -12.92 -1.98
C ILE A 21 -7.31 -12.83 -2.98
N ALA A 22 -7.46 -11.96 -3.97
CA ALA A 22 -6.44 -11.64 -4.95
C ALA A 22 -5.81 -10.27 -4.64
N GLU A 23 -4.53 -10.29 -4.28
CA GLU A 23 -3.72 -9.10 -4.04
C GLU A 23 -2.59 -9.03 -5.07
N PHE A 24 -2.59 -8.00 -5.92
CA PHE A 24 -1.63 -7.89 -7.03
C PHE A 24 -0.64 -6.75 -6.76
N SER A 25 0.67 -7.05 -6.86
CA SER A 25 1.72 -6.04 -6.76
C SER A 25 1.79 -5.16 -8.00
N LEU A 26 1.75 -3.85 -7.78
CA LEU A 26 1.88 -2.84 -8.82
C LEU A 26 3.33 -2.60 -9.25
N TRP A 27 4.32 -3.19 -8.58
CA TRP A 27 5.70 -3.14 -9.07
C TRP A 27 5.83 -3.80 -10.45
N SER A 28 5.04 -4.84 -10.74
CA SER A 28 5.03 -5.48 -12.05
C SER A 28 4.22 -4.74 -13.12
N ALA A 29 3.60 -3.60 -12.77
CA ALA A 29 2.81 -2.81 -13.72
C ALA A 29 3.72 -2.03 -14.68
N ASN A 30 3.15 -1.58 -15.78
CA ASN A 30 3.76 -0.55 -16.60
C ASN A 30 3.79 0.77 -15.81
N LEU A 31 4.94 1.07 -15.20
CA LEU A 31 5.14 2.25 -14.36
C LEU A 31 4.92 3.58 -15.11
N ALA A 32 5.03 3.57 -16.44
CA ALA A 32 4.75 4.73 -17.28
C ALA A 32 3.25 4.90 -17.59
N ASN A 33 2.41 3.91 -17.28
CA ASN A 33 0.98 3.92 -17.55
C ASN A 33 0.19 3.02 -16.56
N PHE A 34 0.22 3.36 -15.27
CA PHE A 34 -0.52 2.64 -14.23
C PHE A 34 -2.02 2.59 -14.51
N GLU A 35 -2.61 3.66 -15.02
CA GLU A 35 -4.06 3.74 -15.25
C GLU A 35 -4.56 2.61 -16.15
N ASN A 36 -3.81 2.27 -17.20
CA ASN A 36 -4.18 1.19 -18.11
C ASN A 36 -4.13 -0.18 -17.43
N ASP A 37 -3.08 -0.45 -16.65
CA ASP A 37 -2.96 -1.74 -15.94
C ASP A 37 -3.98 -1.87 -14.82
N LEU A 38 -4.22 -0.80 -14.05
CA LEU A 38 -5.26 -0.78 -13.01
C LEU A 38 -6.64 -1.10 -13.59
N LYS A 39 -7.04 -0.43 -14.69
CA LYS A 39 -8.31 -0.73 -15.38
C LYS A 39 -8.38 -2.18 -15.86
N ARG A 40 -7.27 -2.73 -16.36
CA ARG A 40 -7.20 -4.10 -16.86
C ARG A 40 -7.38 -5.14 -15.75
N ILE A 41 -6.86 -4.87 -14.54
CA ILE A 41 -6.90 -5.82 -13.42
C ILE A 41 -8.06 -5.60 -12.44
N GLU A 42 -8.71 -4.44 -12.47
CA GLU A 42 -9.77 -4.04 -11.51
C GLU A 42 -10.85 -5.12 -11.24
N PRO A 43 -11.35 -5.89 -12.25
CA PRO A 43 -12.35 -6.93 -12.00
C PRO A 43 -11.81 -8.17 -11.28
N TYR A 44 -10.49 -8.37 -11.27
CA TYR A 44 -9.83 -9.59 -10.80
C TYR A 44 -9.10 -9.42 -9.48
N VAL A 45 -8.94 -8.17 -9.03
CA VAL A 45 -8.18 -7.82 -7.83
C VAL A 45 -9.12 -7.39 -6.71
N ASP A 46 -8.82 -7.84 -5.49
CA ASP A 46 -9.54 -7.43 -4.30
C ASP A 46 -8.87 -6.23 -3.63
N LEU A 47 -7.53 -6.15 -3.66
CA LEU A 47 -6.71 -5.05 -3.17
C LEU A 47 -5.38 -4.93 -3.94
N HIS A 48 -4.84 -3.72 -4.06
CA HIS A 48 -3.55 -3.48 -4.72
C HIS A 48 -2.41 -3.47 -3.72
N HIS A 49 -1.31 -4.13 -4.08
CA HIS A 49 -0.10 -4.17 -3.27
C HIS A 49 0.95 -3.19 -3.80
N ILE A 50 1.57 -2.45 -2.88
CA ILE A 50 2.60 -1.46 -3.18
C ILE A 50 3.82 -1.73 -2.31
N ASP A 51 4.90 -2.12 -2.98
CA ASP A 51 6.22 -2.31 -2.41
C ASP A 51 6.95 -0.95 -2.29
N VAL A 52 7.23 -0.51 -1.06
CA VAL A 52 7.99 0.72 -0.80
C VAL A 52 9.38 0.36 -0.32
N ALA A 53 10.41 0.90 -0.97
CA ALA A 53 11.80 0.66 -0.60
C ALA A 53 12.62 1.96 -0.58
N ASP A 54 13.49 2.10 0.43
CA ASP A 54 14.24 3.33 0.72
C ASP A 54 15.72 3.30 0.31
N GLY A 55 16.18 2.22 -0.31
CA GLY A 55 17.59 2.01 -0.66
C GLY A 55 18.50 1.59 0.49
N HIS A 56 18.01 1.55 1.73
CA HIS A 56 18.77 1.12 2.92
C HIS A 56 18.34 -0.26 3.41
N PHE A 57 17.04 -0.46 3.66
CA PHE A 57 16.52 -1.76 4.09
C PHE A 57 16.57 -2.78 2.93
N ALA A 58 16.20 -2.33 1.73
CA ALA A 58 16.37 -3.04 0.48
C ALA A 58 17.14 -2.14 -0.50
N PRO A 59 17.94 -2.68 -1.43
CA PRO A 59 18.79 -1.88 -2.33
C PRO A 59 18.01 -1.09 -3.40
N SER A 60 16.69 -1.23 -3.45
CA SER A 60 15.83 -0.58 -4.45
C SER A 60 15.21 0.71 -3.92
N PHE A 61 14.90 1.63 -4.84
CA PHE A 61 14.03 2.77 -4.57
C PHE A 61 12.70 2.55 -5.27
N LEU A 62 11.65 2.33 -4.49
CA LEU A 62 10.34 1.93 -5.02
C LEU A 62 9.25 2.72 -4.32
N PHE A 63 8.30 3.19 -5.13
CA PHE A 63 7.07 3.90 -4.77
C PHE A 63 7.20 4.97 -3.67
N PHE A 64 6.96 6.23 -4.05
CA PHE A 64 6.94 7.36 -3.10
C PHE A 64 5.49 7.73 -2.74
N PRO A 65 5.26 8.39 -1.59
CA PRO A 65 3.92 8.78 -1.14
C PRO A 65 3.12 9.55 -2.21
N ASP A 66 3.74 10.50 -2.91
CA ASP A 66 3.07 11.27 -3.97
C ASP A 66 2.58 10.40 -5.14
N LEU A 67 3.33 9.35 -5.49
CA LEU A 67 2.91 8.41 -6.53
C LEU A 67 1.72 7.57 -6.03
N VAL A 68 1.77 7.11 -4.78
CA VAL A 68 0.67 6.34 -4.18
C VAL A 68 -0.60 7.17 -4.07
N ALA A 69 -0.50 8.45 -3.70
CA ALA A 69 -1.64 9.38 -3.68
C ALA A 69 -2.30 9.54 -5.06
N ARG A 70 -1.49 9.55 -6.14
CA ARG A 70 -2.02 9.54 -7.52
C ARG A 70 -2.73 8.23 -7.83
N ILE A 71 -2.12 7.09 -7.50
CA ILE A 71 -2.69 5.74 -7.74
C ILE A 71 -4.00 5.58 -6.96
N ALA A 72 -4.08 6.05 -5.71
CA ALA A 72 -5.27 6.00 -4.89
C ALA A 72 -6.48 6.72 -5.53
N GLY A 73 -6.25 7.75 -6.36
CA GLY A 73 -7.30 8.43 -7.11
C GLY A 73 -7.77 7.72 -8.38
N LEU A 74 -7.13 6.60 -8.77
CA LEU A 74 -7.37 5.84 -10.00
C LEU A 74 -8.09 4.50 -9.77
N THR A 75 -8.35 4.09 -8.53
CA THR A 75 -8.99 2.81 -8.21
C THR A 75 -9.90 2.94 -6.99
N ALA A 76 -10.96 2.13 -6.94
CA ALA A 76 -11.81 2.03 -5.75
C ALA A 76 -11.33 0.92 -4.79
N LYS A 77 -10.36 0.10 -5.21
CA LYS A 77 -9.86 -1.03 -4.42
C LYS A 77 -8.98 -0.53 -3.27
N PRO A 78 -8.96 -1.26 -2.13
CA PRO A 78 -8.05 -0.96 -1.04
C PRO A 78 -6.58 -1.05 -1.50
N ILE A 79 -5.71 -0.27 -0.85
CA ILE A 79 -4.27 -0.27 -1.10
C ILE A 79 -3.55 -0.79 0.14
N HIS A 80 -2.78 -1.85 -0.03
CA HIS A 80 -1.82 -2.34 0.94
C HIS A 80 -0.42 -1.82 0.60
N VAL A 81 0.16 -1.07 1.53
CA VAL A 81 1.54 -0.60 1.44
C VAL A 81 2.42 -1.49 2.30
N HIS A 82 3.42 -2.13 1.68
CA HIS A 82 4.44 -2.91 2.34
C HIS A 82 5.72 -2.07 2.46
N LEU A 83 6.06 -1.68 3.68
CA LEU A 83 7.22 -0.84 3.97
C LEU A 83 8.49 -1.68 4.15
N MET A 84 9.34 -1.71 3.14
CA MET A 84 10.73 -2.20 3.19
C MET A 84 11.67 -1.01 3.44
N VAL A 85 11.59 -0.43 4.63
CA VAL A 85 12.32 0.81 4.99
C VAL A 85 13.07 0.68 6.30
N ASP A 86 14.10 1.49 6.48
CA ASP A 86 14.95 1.50 7.67
C ASP A 86 14.15 1.84 8.94
N GLU A 87 14.59 1.28 10.08
CA GLU A 87 13.95 1.48 11.38
C GLU A 87 13.91 2.97 11.79
N ALA A 88 14.86 3.78 11.34
CA ALA A 88 14.91 5.21 11.66
C ALA A 88 13.80 6.01 10.98
N ILE A 89 13.18 5.49 9.91
CA ILE A 89 12.16 6.21 9.13
C ILE A 89 10.81 5.51 9.08
N VAL A 90 10.68 4.27 9.54
CA VAL A 90 9.45 3.46 9.40
C VAL A 90 8.20 4.16 9.96
N GLU A 91 8.31 4.86 11.09
CA GLU A 91 7.17 5.61 11.67
C GLU A 91 6.75 6.80 10.82
N ALA A 92 7.72 7.55 10.28
CA ALA A 92 7.46 8.70 9.42
C ALA A 92 6.85 8.25 8.09
N GLN A 93 7.43 7.22 7.47
CA GLN A 93 6.91 6.61 6.24
C GLN A 93 5.48 6.09 6.45
N THR A 94 5.21 5.42 7.58
CA THR A 94 3.86 4.97 7.92
C THR A 94 2.84 6.10 7.87
N ARG A 95 3.12 7.25 8.51
CA ARG A 95 2.21 8.42 8.47
C ARG A 95 2.03 8.96 7.06
N GLN A 96 3.13 9.09 6.30
CA GLN A 96 3.08 9.59 4.93
C GLN A 96 2.23 8.70 4.01
N PHE A 97 2.31 7.37 4.15
CA PHE A 97 1.50 6.47 3.34
C PHE A 97 0.04 6.37 3.80
N ILE A 98 -0.25 6.53 5.09
CA ILE A 98 -1.64 6.74 5.55
C ILE A 98 -2.23 7.97 4.87
N GLU A 99 -1.52 9.10 4.88
CA GLU A 99 -1.94 10.35 4.22
C GLU A 99 -2.07 10.19 2.70
N ALA A 100 -1.22 9.37 2.08
CA ALA A 100 -1.29 9.04 0.66
C ALA A 100 -2.45 8.10 0.28
N GLY A 101 -3.23 7.60 1.26
CA GLY A 101 -4.41 6.78 1.02
C GLY A 101 -4.19 5.27 1.08
N ALA A 102 -3.17 4.81 1.81
CA ALA A 102 -3.03 3.42 2.19
C ALA A 102 -4.17 2.98 3.12
N ASP A 103 -4.72 1.80 2.88
CA ASP A 103 -5.78 1.21 3.70
C ASP A 103 -5.25 0.13 4.66
N MET A 104 -4.12 -0.47 4.29
CA MET A 104 -3.36 -1.42 5.11
C MET A 104 -1.88 -1.10 5.00
N ILE A 105 -1.16 -1.20 6.11
CA ILE A 105 0.29 -1.05 6.15
C ILE A 105 0.91 -2.27 6.82
N SER A 106 1.89 -2.87 6.16
CA SER A 106 2.77 -3.87 6.76
C SER A 106 4.18 -3.33 6.92
N VAL A 107 4.86 -3.79 7.98
CA VAL A 107 6.24 -3.45 8.30
C VAL A 107 7.01 -4.73 8.57
N HIS A 108 8.33 -4.64 8.49
CA HIS A 108 9.21 -5.76 8.80
C HIS A 108 9.38 -5.96 10.31
N ALA A 109 9.44 -7.21 10.74
CA ALA A 109 9.69 -7.54 12.15
C ALA A 109 11.10 -7.09 12.59
N GLU A 110 12.02 -7.01 11.64
CA GLU A 110 13.39 -6.54 11.78
C GLU A 110 13.46 -5.07 12.22
N ASN A 111 12.41 -4.25 12.00
CA ASN A 111 12.35 -2.88 12.51
C ASN A 111 12.12 -2.81 14.04
N GLY A 112 11.96 -3.94 14.73
CA GLY A 112 11.87 -4.03 16.19
C GLY A 112 10.81 -3.10 16.81
N GLU A 113 11.21 -2.36 17.85
CA GLU A 113 10.32 -1.43 18.56
C GLU A 113 9.80 -0.30 17.66
N ALA A 114 10.59 0.16 16.68
CA ALA A 114 10.12 1.16 15.73
C ALA A 114 9.00 0.61 14.84
N GLY A 115 9.14 -0.64 14.38
CA GLY A 115 8.09 -1.36 13.67
C GLY A 115 6.81 -1.52 14.51
N LEU A 116 6.94 -1.88 15.79
CA LEU A 116 5.77 -1.98 16.69
C LEU A 116 5.07 -0.64 16.92
N ARG A 117 5.81 0.48 16.96
CA ARG A 117 5.22 1.83 17.02
C ARG A 117 4.51 2.16 15.72
N ALA A 118 5.11 1.86 14.57
CA ALA A 118 4.50 2.03 13.26
C ALA A 118 3.17 1.26 13.12
N VAL A 119 3.11 -0.02 13.50
CA VAL A 119 1.87 -0.81 13.48
C VAL A 119 0.75 -0.15 14.31
N ARG A 120 1.08 0.50 15.43
CA ARG A 120 0.08 1.19 16.26
C ARG A 120 -0.49 2.44 15.60
N LEU A 121 0.22 3.06 14.65
CA LEU A 121 -0.26 4.21 13.90
C LEU A 121 -1.28 3.84 12.83
N ALA A 122 -1.16 2.63 12.27
CA ALA A 122 -2.01 2.11 11.20
C ALA A 122 -3.25 1.32 11.71
N ARG A 123 -3.53 1.37 13.02
CA ARG A 123 -4.70 0.75 13.65
C ARG A 123 -5.95 1.60 13.54
#